data_AF-A0A2V1GXX7-F1
#
_entry.id   AF-A0A2V1GXX7-F1
#
_cell.length_a   1.000
_cell.length_b   1.000
_cell.length_c   1.000
_cell.angle_alpha   90.00
_cell.angle_beta   90.00
_cell.angle_gamma   90.00
#
_symmetry.space_group_name_H-M   'P 1'
#
loop_
_entity.id
_entity.type
_entity.pdbx_description
1 polymer ?
#
loop_
_entity_poly.entity_id
_entity_poly.type
_entity_poly.pdbx_seq_one_letter_code
_entity_poly.pdbx_strand_id
1 'polypeptide(L)'
;MHTIKLLGGNPMKFAFYILSFALVSCVPIVETYKVKNKQSQEVIVSELQNQIQKDAEFAAQQFNPRLDDQLDFSADSLSAVDEMLEEASDFADEMPEERTNSIIELMTAYTLFVAYKEHGGEFFWSNEYNQPFLVSGMPESRISLLIYPAIKSRLFGDSGSRISFLFKGFSERVKSSEPNTEALYM
;
A
#
# COMPACT_ATOMS: atom_id res chain seq x y z
N MET A 1 24.60 -26.05 -22.20
CA MET A 1 23.23 -26.20 -21.64
C MET A 1 23.29 -25.71 -20.20
N HIS A 2 22.70 -24.62 -19.74
CA HIS A 2 21.70 -23.69 -20.24
C HIS A 2 22.10 -22.28 -19.77
N THR A 3 22.04 -21.29 -20.66
CA THR A 3 22.20 -19.86 -20.32
C THR A 3 20.80 -19.32 -20.02
N ILE A 4 20.57 -18.87 -18.78
CA ILE A 4 19.33 -18.19 -18.40
C ILE A 4 19.38 -16.78 -19.01
N LYS A 5 18.44 -16.52 -19.91
CA LYS A 5 18.29 -15.26 -20.64
C LYS A 5 17.42 -14.35 -19.78
N LEU A 6 18.02 -13.37 -19.11
CA LEU A 6 17.30 -12.27 -18.47
C LEU A 6 16.54 -11.51 -19.56
N LEU A 7 15.21 -11.58 -19.53
CA LEU A 7 14.35 -10.77 -20.38
C LEU A 7 14.39 -9.35 -19.84
N GLY A 8 15.13 -8.48 -20.54
CA GLY A 8 15.11 -7.06 -20.29
C GLY A 8 13.71 -6.49 -20.52
N GLY A 9 13.14 -5.91 -19.46
CA GLY A 9 11.98 -5.03 -19.55
C GLY A 9 12.31 -3.88 -20.51
N ASN A 10 11.51 -3.72 -21.56
CA ASN A 10 11.73 -2.71 -22.58
C ASN A 10 11.28 -1.33 -22.05
N PRO A 11 12.19 -0.36 -21.84
CA PRO A 11 11.86 0.94 -21.24
C PRO A 11 10.85 1.75 -22.07
N MET A 12 10.71 1.47 -23.37
CA MET A 12 9.74 2.17 -24.23
C MET A 12 8.28 1.84 -23.94
N LYS A 13 7.97 0.71 -23.28
CA LYS A 13 6.58 0.41 -22.88
C LYS A 13 6.12 1.24 -21.67
N PHE A 14 7.06 1.75 -20.87
CA PHE A 14 6.76 2.61 -19.72
C PHE A 14 6.27 3.99 -20.18
N ALA A 15 7.00 4.60 -21.13
CA ALA A 15 6.67 5.91 -21.69
C ALA A 15 5.30 5.96 -22.42
N PHE A 16 4.87 4.86 -23.04
CA PHE A 16 3.57 4.81 -23.74
C PHE A 16 2.38 4.69 -22.79
N TYR A 17 2.52 4.03 -21.64
CA TYR A 17 1.44 3.92 -20.65
C TYR A 17 1.29 5.20 -19.83
N ILE A 18 2.38 5.97 -19.69
CA ILE A 18 2.41 7.30 -19.06
C ILE A 18 1.51 8.32 -19.79
N LEU A 19 1.18 8.15 -21.07
CA LEU A 19 0.35 9.13 -21.81
C LEU A 19 -1.17 8.89 -21.78
N SER A 20 -1.67 7.73 -21.34
CA SER A 20 -3.10 7.39 -21.47
C SER A 20 -4.00 7.76 -20.28
N PHE A 21 -3.50 8.47 -19.26
CA PHE A 21 -4.19 8.67 -17.97
C PHE A 21 -4.87 10.03 -17.76
N ALA A 22 -5.26 10.73 -18.83
CA ALA A 22 -6.11 11.91 -18.72
C ALA A 22 -7.57 11.49 -18.96
N LEU A 23 -8.32 11.24 -17.87
CA LEU A 23 -9.79 11.31 -17.72
C LEU A 23 -10.32 10.24 -16.76
N VAL A 24 -10.15 10.40 -15.44
CA VAL A 24 -11.21 10.19 -14.42
C VAL A 24 -10.74 10.86 -13.13
N SER A 25 -10.98 12.17 -12.99
CA SER A 25 -10.80 12.89 -11.72
C SER A 25 -12.18 13.32 -11.21
N CYS A 26 -12.72 12.59 -10.23
CA CYS A 26 -13.64 13.15 -9.24
C CYS A 26 -13.89 12.12 -8.13
N VAL A 27 -13.09 12.19 -7.05
CA VAL A 27 -13.51 11.66 -5.74
C VAL A 27 -13.55 12.87 -4.80
N PRO A 28 -14.70 13.17 -4.17
CA PRO A 28 -14.81 14.36 -3.34
C PRO A 28 -14.11 14.17 -2.00
N ILE A 29 -13.47 15.25 -1.56
CA ILE A 29 -12.81 15.46 -0.27
C ILE A 29 -13.82 15.24 0.85
N VAL A 30 -13.54 14.32 1.77
CA VAL A 30 -14.36 14.07 2.96
C VAL A 30 -14.07 15.13 4.02
N GLU A 31 -15.11 15.87 4.42
CA GLU A 31 -15.09 16.86 5.50
C GLU A 31 -14.66 16.26 6.85
N THR A 32 -13.94 17.07 7.61
CA THR A 32 -13.46 16.78 8.97
C THR A 32 -14.60 16.54 9.96
N TYR A 33 -14.67 15.36 10.60
CA TYR A 33 -15.64 15.07 11.68
C TYR A 33 -14.97 14.88 13.05
N LYS A 34 -15.47 15.65 14.03
CA LYS A 34 -15.10 15.64 15.45
C LYS A 34 -15.91 14.54 16.18
N VAL A 35 -15.25 13.49 16.69
CA VAL A 35 -15.90 12.26 17.16
C VAL A 35 -16.34 12.31 18.64
N LYS A 36 -17.60 11.94 18.93
CA LYS A 36 -18.12 11.55 20.27
C LYS A 36 -19.28 10.53 20.16
N ASN A 37 -19.05 9.28 19.74
CA ASN A 37 -19.84 8.09 20.17
C ASN A 37 -19.28 6.74 19.64
N LYS A 38 -19.60 5.62 20.32
CA LYS A 38 -19.15 4.25 19.93
C LYS A 38 -19.78 3.76 18.61
N GLN A 39 -21.05 4.10 18.36
CA GLN A 39 -21.77 3.74 17.12
C GLN A 39 -21.18 4.42 15.87
N SER A 40 -20.71 5.67 15.99
CA SER A 40 -20.10 6.40 14.88
C SER A 40 -18.69 5.91 14.55
N GLN A 41 -17.96 5.37 15.53
CA GLN A 41 -16.63 4.79 15.30
C GLN A 41 -16.70 3.50 14.48
N GLU A 42 -17.68 2.63 14.78
CA GLU A 42 -17.87 1.37 14.04
C GLU A 42 -18.25 1.61 12.56
N VAL A 43 -19.10 2.63 12.30
CA VAL A 43 -19.44 3.04 10.92
C VAL A 43 -18.20 3.54 10.18
N ILE A 44 -17.39 4.43 10.79
CA ILE A 44 -16.17 4.97 10.17
C ILE A 44 -15.16 3.84 9.86
N VAL A 45 -14.97 2.88 10.77
CA VAL A 45 -14.08 1.74 10.55
C VAL A 45 -14.57 0.90 9.36
N SER A 46 -15.87 0.63 9.28
CA SER A 46 -16.44 -0.13 8.16
C SER A 46 -16.33 0.60 6.81
N GLU A 47 -16.51 1.92 6.78
CA GLU A 47 -16.35 2.74 5.58
C GLU A 47 -14.89 2.76 5.12
N LEU A 48 -13.96 2.99 6.04
CA LEU A 48 -12.53 3.00 5.74
C LEU A 48 -12.05 1.64 5.23
N GLN A 49 -12.47 0.55 5.88
CA GLN A 49 -12.15 -0.80 5.42
C GLN A 49 -12.67 -1.07 4.00
N ASN A 50 -13.93 -0.70 3.72
CA ASN A 50 -14.51 -0.85 2.39
C ASN A 50 -13.76 -0.03 1.34
N GLN A 51 -13.31 1.18 1.70
CA GLN A 51 -12.53 2.03 0.81
C GLN A 51 -11.16 1.42 0.53
N ILE A 52 -10.41 1.00 1.56
CA ILE A 52 -9.10 0.34 1.42
C ILE A 52 -9.23 -0.92 0.56
N GLN A 53 -10.26 -1.74 0.77
CA GLN A 53 -10.49 -2.92 -0.05
C GLN A 53 -10.72 -2.57 -1.52
N LYS A 54 -11.59 -1.59 -1.81
CA LYS A 54 -11.87 -1.16 -3.19
C LYS A 54 -10.62 -0.61 -3.87
N ASP A 55 -9.84 0.19 -3.16
CA ASP A 55 -8.60 0.77 -3.71
C ASP A 55 -7.53 -0.30 -3.93
N ALA A 56 -7.43 -1.29 -3.04
CA ALA A 56 -6.56 -2.45 -3.23
C ALA A 56 -6.98 -3.32 -4.44
N GLU A 57 -8.28 -3.56 -4.61
CA GLU A 57 -8.83 -4.27 -5.77
C GLU A 57 -8.60 -3.50 -7.08
N PHE A 58 -8.81 -2.19 -7.05
CA PHE A 58 -8.54 -1.32 -8.18
C PHE A 58 -7.04 -1.29 -8.52
N ALA A 59 -6.17 -1.24 -7.52
CA ALA A 59 -4.72 -1.34 -7.71
C ALA A 59 -4.35 -2.64 -8.44
N ALA A 60 -4.83 -3.78 -7.96
CA ALA A 60 -4.58 -5.07 -8.60
C ALA A 60 -5.08 -5.06 -10.06
N GLN A 61 -6.33 -4.61 -10.30
CA GLN A 61 -6.89 -4.49 -11.66
C GLN A 61 -6.05 -3.62 -12.58
N GLN A 62 -5.53 -2.51 -12.05
CA GLN A 62 -4.79 -1.51 -12.80
C GLN A 62 -3.38 -1.97 -13.17
N PHE A 63 -2.69 -2.67 -12.26
CA PHE A 63 -1.27 -3.00 -12.42
C PHE A 63 -1.00 -4.46 -12.85
N ASN A 64 -1.91 -5.40 -12.59
CA ASN A 64 -1.75 -6.80 -12.99
C ASN A 64 -1.53 -7.05 -14.50
N PRO A 65 -2.14 -6.28 -15.43
CA PRO A 65 -1.84 -6.44 -16.86
C PRO A 65 -0.35 -6.23 -17.22
N ARG A 66 0.41 -5.54 -16.36
CA ARG A 66 1.87 -5.37 -16.49
C ARG A 66 2.65 -6.39 -15.67
N LEU A 67 2.12 -6.78 -14.51
CA LEU A 67 2.80 -7.62 -13.52
C LEU A 67 2.48 -9.11 -13.68
N ASP A 68 1.92 -9.55 -14.81
CA ASP A 68 1.55 -10.95 -15.07
C ASP A 68 0.71 -11.56 -13.92
N ASP A 69 -0.31 -10.81 -13.47
CA ASP A 69 -1.23 -11.18 -12.38
C ASP A 69 -0.58 -11.45 -11.01
N GLN A 70 0.62 -10.92 -10.75
CA GLN A 70 1.33 -11.11 -9.48
C GLN A 70 0.68 -10.41 -8.27
N LEU A 71 -0.17 -9.40 -8.45
CA LEU A 71 -0.88 -8.76 -7.34
C LEU A 71 -2.12 -9.58 -6.95
N ASP A 72 -1.91 -10.61 -6.12
CA ASP A 72 -2.91 -11.60 -5.71
C ASP A 72 -3.35 -11.50 -4.22
N PHE A 73 -2.92 -10.46 -3.53
CA PHE A 73 -3.14 -10.18 -2.10
C PHE A 73 -2.42 -11.13 -1.14
N SER A 74 -1.42 -11.87 -1.60
CA SER A 74 -0.51 -12.63 -0.73
C SER A 74 0.61 -11.74 -0.17
N ALA A 75 1.32 -12.21 0.86
CA ALA A 75 2.53 -11.54 1.32
C ALA A 75 3.64 -11.52 0.25
N ASP A 76 3.70 -12.56 -0.60
CA ASP A 76 4.71 -12.69 -1.65
C ASP A 76 4.52 -11.66 -2.77
N SER A 77 3.27 -11.22 -3.03
CA SER A 77 2.99 -10.19 -4.05
C SER A 77 3.64 -8.83 -3.75
N LEU A 78 4.06 -8.59 -2.51
CA LEU A 78 4.74 -7.34 -2.13
C LEU A 78 6.12 -7.20 -2.77
N SER A 79 6.73 -8.28 -3.29
CA SER A 79 7.93 -8.16 -4.12
C SER A 79 7.61 -7.49 -5.47
N ALA A 80 6.45 -7.77 -6.06
CA ALA A 80 6.00 -7.14 -7.29
C ALA A 80 5.72 -5.64 -7.08
N VAL A 81 5.20 -5.26 -5.89
CA VAL A 81 5.07 -3.85 -5.49
C VAL A 81 6.44 -3.18 -5.42
N ASP A 82 7.43 -3.82 -4.78
CA ASP A 82 8.81 -3.29 -4.69
C ASP A 82 9.45 -3.06 -6.07
N GLU A 83 9.27 -4.02 -6.99
CA GLU A 83 9.81 -3.95 -8.36
C GLU A 83 9.10 -2.86 -9.16
N MET A 84 7.77 -2.79 -9.08
CA MET A 84 6.99 -1.78 -9.80
C MET A 84 7.34 -0.36 -9.34
N LEU A 85 7.49 -0.12 -8.03
CA LEU A 85 7.86 1.19 -7.50
C LEU A 85 9.30 1.57 -7.88
N GLU A 86 10.21 0.60 -7.94
CA GLU A 86 11.57 0.82 -8.43
C GLU A 86 11.57 1.24 -9.91
N GLU A 87 10.87 0.51 -10.76
CA GLU A 87 10.73 0.87 -12.17
C GLU A 87 10.08 2.26 -12.37
N ALA A 88 9.10 2.60 -11.54
CA ALA A 88 8.45 3.90 -11.57
C ALA A 88 9.37 5.04 -11.08
N SER A 89 10.35 4.72 -10.22
CA SER A 89 11.25 5.73 -9.65
C SER A 89 12.14 6.41 -10.68
N ASP A 90 12.48 5.72 -11.76
CA ASP A 90 13.23 6.28 -12.91
C ASP A 90 12.52 7.48 -13.56
N PHE A 91 11.21 7.63 -13.34
CA PHE A 91 10.38 8.65 -13.96
C PHE A 91 9.60 9.49 -12.95
N ALA A 92 9.72 9.24 -11.65
CA ALA A 92 8.85 9.82 -10.63
C ALA A 92 8.91 11.36 -10.60
N ASP A 93 10.09 11.94 -10.81
CA ASP A 93 10.29 13.40 -10.86
C ASP A 93 9.67 14.06 -12.11
N GLU A 94 9.43 13.28 -13.17
CA GLU A 94 8.80 13.74 -14.42
C GLU A 94 7.28 13.54 -14.42
N MET A 95 6.75 12.78 -13.46
CA MET A 95 5.31 12.53 -13.35
C MET A 95 4.58 13.72 -12.70
N PRO A 96 3.35 14.03 -13.15
CA PRO A 96 2.49 14.96 -12.42
C PRO A 96 2.25 14.49 -10.98
N GLU A 97 2.21 15.42 -10.03
CA GLU A 97 2.02 15.12 -8.60
C GLU A 97 0.75 14.28 -8.33
N GLU A 98 -0.36 14.60 -9.02
CA GLU A 98 -1.61 13.83 -8.93
C GLU A 98 -1.39 12.34 -9.25
N ARG A 99 -0.51 12.04 -10.19
CA ARG A 99 -0.18 10.68 -10.58
C ARG A 99 0.68 9.98 -9.54
N THR A 100 1.73 10.64 -9.05
CA THR A 100 2.57 10.05 -8.00
C THR A 100 1.74 9.80 -6.74
N ASN A 101 0.85 10.72 -6.38
CA ASN A 101 -0.06 10.55 -5.24
C ASN A 101 -1.01 9.38 -5.45
N SER A 102 -1.62 9.24 -6.63
CA SER A 102 -2.48 8.10 -6.96
C SER A 102 -1.74 6.76 -6.83
N ILE A 103 -0.49 6.68 -7.31
CA ILE A 103 0.32 5.46 -7.18
C ILE A 103 0.58 5.15 -5.70
N ILE A 104 0.97 6.16 -4.92
CA ILE A 104 1.26 5.98 -3.49
C ILE A 104 0.01 5.53 -2.73
N GLU A 105 -1.13 6.15 -2.98
CA GLU A 105 -2.42 5.81 -2.33
C GLU A 105 -2.85 4.38 -2.66
N LEU A 106 -2.80 4.00 -3.94
CA LEU A 106 -3.20 2.65 -4.38
C LEU A 106 -2.27 1.57 -3.82
N MET A 107 -0.95 1.79 -3.83
CA MET A 107 0.00 0.82 -3.28
C MET A 107 -0.04 0.76 -1.74
N THR A 108 -0.37 1.88 -1.10
CA THR A 108 -0.66 1.92 0.35
C THR A 108 -1.88 1.06 0.66
N ALA A 109 -3.00 1.28 -0.03
CA ALA A 109 -4.22 0.51 0.16
C ALA A 109 -3.99 -0.99 -0.10
N TYR A 110 -3.31 -1.32 -1.20
CA TYR A 110 -2.95 -2.70 -1.53
C TYR A 110 -2.15 -3.38 -0.41
N THR A 111 -1.08 -2.74 0.06
CA THR A 111 -0.21 -3.33 1.10
C THR A 111 -0.92 -3.46 2.45
N LEU A 112 -1.72 -2.46 2.83
CA LEU A 112 -2.54 -2.52 4.04
C LEU A 112 -3.59 -3.64 3.96
N PHE A 113 -4.18 -3.86 2.79
CA PHE A 113 -5.14 -4.94 2.60
C PHE A 113 -4.49 -6.33 2.63
N VAL A 114 -3.27 -6.49 2.09
CA VAL A 114 -2.45 -7.70 2.27
C VAL A 114 -2.21 -7.99 3.76
N ALA A 115 -1.82 -6.97 4.53
CA ALA A 115 -1.62 -7.11 5.97
C ALA A 115 -2.89 -7.53 6.71
N TYR A 116 -4.03 -6.92 6.35
CA TYR A 116 -5.33 -7.28 6.91
C TYR A 116 -5.74 -8.72 6.55
N LYS A 117 -5.49 -9.18 5.32
CA LYS A 117 -5.77 -10.56 4.90
C LYS A 117 -4.94 -11.58 5.68
N GLU A 118 -3.66 -11.28 5.92
CA GLU A 118 -2.71 -12.18 6.59
C GLU A 118 -2.89 -12.20 8.11
N HIS A 119 -3.21 -11.06 8.73
CA HIS A 119 -3.17 -10.88 10.18
C HIS A 119 -4.49 -10.44 10.83
N GLY A 120 -5.50 -10.10 10.03
CA GLY A 120 -6.68 -9.39 10.52
C GLY A 120 -6.32 -8.05 11.15
N GLY A 121 -7.20 -7.56 12.03
CA GLY A 121 -7.04 -6.30 12.71
C GLY A 121 -8.08 -5.27 12.29
N GLU A 122 -7.83 -4.02 12.64
CA GLU A 122 -8.74 -2.90 12.37
C GLU A 122 -7.99 -1.75 11.71
N PHE A 123 -8.64 -1.11 10.74
CA PHE A 123 -8.11 0.07 10.08
C PHE A 123 -8.47 1.34 10.84
N PHE A 124 -7.50 2.27 10.87
CA PHE A 124 -7.65 3.56 11.50
C PHE A 124 -7.13 4.66 10.57
N TRP A 125 -7.69 5.86 10.70
CA TRP A 125 -7.15 7.05 10.06
C TRP A 125 -6.26 7.81 11.03
N SER A 126 -5.02 8.11 10.63
CA SER A 126 -4.15 8.99 11.39
C SER A 126 -4.37 10.44 10.97
N ASN A 127 -4.87 11.27 11.88
CA ASN A 127 -4.95 12.72 11.65
C ASN A 127 -3.56 13.39 11.66
N GLU A 128 -2.59 12.82 12.38
CA GLU A 128 -1.23 13.35 12.46
C GLU A 128 -0.49 13.18 11.14
N TYR A 129 -0.63 12.01 10.51
CA TYR A 129 0.07 11.67 9.27
C TYR A 129 -0.82 11.76 8.01
N ASN A 130 -2.10 12.09 8.19
CA ASN A 130 -3.12 12.17 7.14
C ASN A 130 -3.14 10.94 6.21
N GLN A 131 -3.18 9.75 6.80
CA GLN A 131 -3.11 8.48 6.06
C GLN A 131 -3.85 7.36 6.80
N PRO A 132 -4.30 6.30 6.09
CA PRO A 132 -4.80 5.10 6.73
C PRO A 132 -3.65 4.25 7.29
N PHE A 133 -3.95 3.47 8.32
CA PHE A 133 -3.04 2.48 8.88
C PHE A 133 -3.81 1.28 9.45
N LEU A 134 -3.11 0.15 9.62
CA LEU A 134 -3.67 -1.07 10.19
C LEU A 134 -3.11 -1.29 11.60
N VAL A 135 -3.96 -1.73 12.53
CA VAL A 135 -3.54 -2.26 13.84
C VAL A 135 -3.94 -3.72 13.94
N SER A 136 -2.97 -4.61 14.16
CA SER A 136 -3.16 -6.05 14.33
C SER A 136 -2.70 -6.53 15.72
N GLY A 137 -3.11 -7.74 16.09
CA GLY A 137 -2.73 -8.39 17.36
C GLY A 137 -3.60 -8.02 18.56
N MET A 138 -4.68 -7.27 18.37
CA MET A 138 -5.65 -6.92 19.42
C MET A 138 -6.52 -8.13 19.81
N PRO A 139 -6.99 -8.21 21.07
CA PRO A 139 -6.77 -7.26 22.18
C PRO A 139 -5.44 -7.42 22.95
N GLU A 140 -4.69 -8.49 22.70
CA GLU A 140 -3.51 -8.85 23.50
C GLU A 140 -2.32 -7.93 23.24
N SER A 141 -2.19 -7.37 22.04
CA SER A 141 -1.11 -6.47 21.62
C SER A 141 -1.62 -5.43 20.62
N ARG A 142 -0.79 -4.42 20.30
CA ARG A 142 -1.08 -3.43 19.26
C ARG A 142 0.13 -3.24 18.39
N ILE A 143 0.12 -3.87 17.23
CA ILE A 143 1.17 -3.72 16.24
C ILE A 143 0.60 -2.91 15.09
N SER A 144 1.11 -1.69 14.90
CA SER A 144 0.63 -0.72 13.93
C SER A 144 1.50 -0.72 12.67
N LEU A 145 0.88 -0.68 11.50
CA LEU A 145 1.53 -0.59 10.19
C LEU A 145 1.11 0.69 9.45
N LEU A 146 2.05 1.62 9.28
CA LEU A 146 1.91 2.87 8.54
C LEU A 146 2.81 2.83 7.30
N ILE A 147 2.29 2.34 6.17
CA ILE A 147 3.15 2.03 5.01
C ILE A 147 3.34 3.20 4.03
N TYR A 148 2.50 4.23 4.06
CA TYR A 148 2.55 5.34 3.11
C TYR A 148 3.94 5.99 2.97
N PRO A 149 4.68 6.30 4.07
CA PRO A 149 6.00 6.93 3.97
C PRO A 149 7.01 6.03 3.23
N ALA A 150 6.98 4.73 3.48
CA ALA A 150 7.84 3.76 2.80
C ALA A 150 7.50 3.67 1.30
N ILE A 151 6.20 3.60 0.95
CA ILE A 151 5.75 3.59 -0.46
C ILE A 151 6.22 4.84 -1.19
N LYS A 152 6.01 6.01 -0.59
CA LYS A 152 6.46 7.29 -1.13
C LYS A 152 7.97 7.30 -1.32
N SER A 153 8.73 6.95 -0.29
CA SER A 153 10.20 6.96 -0.34
C SER A 153 10.73 6.01 -1.42
N ARG A 154 10.12 4.83 -1.56
CA ARG A 154 10.47 3.86 -2.60
C ARG A 154 10.17 4.37 -4.00
N LEU A 155 9.01 5.00 -4.20
CA LEU A 155 8.65 5.63 -5.49
C LEU A 155 9.65 6.72 -5.89
N PHE A 156 10.20 7.46 -4.92
CA PHE A 156 11.22 8.48 -5.17
C PHE A 156 12.66 7.94 -5.06
N GLY A 157 12.85 6.63 -5.24
CA GLY A 157 14.16 6.01 -5.49
C GLY A 157 14.91 5.54 -4.24
N ASP A 158 14.32 5.59 -3.04
CA ASP A 158 14.97 5.04 -1.85
C ASP A 158 14.92 3.51 -1.84
N SER A 159 16.04 2.89 -2.20
CA SER A 159 16.23 1.42 -2.15
C SER A 159 16.16 0.82 -0.74
N GLY A 160 16.31 1.63 0.32
CA GLY A 160 16.15 1.18 1.70
C GLY A 160 14.69 0.94 2.09
N SER A 161 13.75 1.59 1.41
CA SER A 161 12.31 1.55 1.68
C SER A 161 11.63 0.35 1.01
N ARG A 162 12.14 -0.87 1.25
CA ARG A 162 11.54 -2.10 0.69
C ARG A 162 10.29 -2.51 1.45
N ILE A 163 9.17 -2.52 0.75
CA ILE A 163 7.84 -2.81 1.27
C ILE A 163 7.76 -4.26 1.74
N SER A 164 8.29 -5.21 0.95
CA SER A 164 8.34 -6.62 1.34
C SER A 164 9.13 -6.85 2.63
N PHE A 165 10.23 -6.11 2.83
CA PHE A 165 11.07 -6.23 4.03
C PHE A 165 10.39 -5.63 5.26
N LEU A 166 9.81 -4.43 5.14
CA LEU A 166 9.08 -3.79 6.22
C LEU A 166 7.87 -4.64 6.65
N PHE A 167 7.10 -5.13 5.66
CA PHE A 167 5.98 -6.04 5.90
C PHE A 167 6.42 -7.31 6.62
N LYS A 168 7.53 -7.92 6.22
CA LYS A 168 8.08 -9.11 6.89
C LYS A 168 8.36 -8.83 8.37
N GLY A 169 9.01 -7.71 8.68
CA GLY A 169 9.28 -7.31 10.06
C GLY A 169 8.01 -7.07 10.88
N PHE A 170 6.98 -6.48 10.27
CA PHE A 170 5.66 -6.34 10.87
C PHE A 170 5.00 -7.71 11.13
N SER A 171 4.98 -8.59 10.12
CA SER A 171 4.38 -9.93 10.20
C SER A 171 5.03 -10.78 11.28
N GLU A 172 6.36 -10.78 11.35
CA GLU A 172 7.12 -11.49 12.38
C GLU A 172 6.73 -10.98 13.78
N ARG A 173 6.61 -9.66 13.94
CA ARG A 173 6.21 -9.06 15.21
C ARG A 173 4.79 -9.39 15.62
N VAL A 174 3.83 -9.39 14.68
CA VAL A 174 2.46 -9.81 14.97
C VAL A 174 2.41 -11.27 15.43
N LYS A 175 3.21 -12.15 14.79
CA LYS A 175 3.26 -13.58 15.12
C LYS A 175 3.95 -13.87 16.46
N SER A 176 4.85 -13.00 16.91
CA SER A 176 5.69 -13.21 18.10
C SER A 176 5.48 -12.17 19.20
N SER A 177 4.38 -11.42 19.19
CA SER A 177 4.14 -10.39 20.20
C SER A 177 3.79 -11.00 21.55
N GLU A 178 4.37 -10.44 22.61
CA GLU A 178 3.95 -10.73 23.98
C GLU A 178 2.74 -9.86 24.35
N PRO A 179 1.92 -10.27 25.33
CA PRO A 179 0.82 -9.44 25.81
C PRO A 179 1.27 -8.04 26.24
N ASN A 180 0.50 -7.02 25.87
CA ASN A 180 0.78 -5.59 26.05
C ASN A 180 1.94 -5.03 25.20
N THR A 181 2.40 -5.76 24.18
CA THR A 181 3.34 -5.19 23.21
C THR A 181 2.67 -4.09 22.40
N GLU A 182 3.31 -2.92 22.34
CA GLU A 182 2.97 -1.84 21.41
C GLU A 182 4.17 -1.58 20.49
N ALA A 183 3.95 -1.65 19.18
CA ALA A 183 5.00 -1.40 18.19
C ALA A 183 4.43 -0.69 16.97
N LEU A 184 5.27 0.17 16.36
CA LEU A 184 4.96 0.91 15.16
C LEU A 184 5.97 0.55 14.06
N TYR A 185 5.47 0.20 12.88
CA TYR A 185 6.22 -0.02 11.66
C TYR A 185 5.85 1.06 10.65
N MET A 186 6.85 1.80 10.16
CA MET A 186 6.71 2.87 9.17
C MET A 186 7.95 3.04 8.32
#